data_AF-A0A4U1CNV3-F1
#
_entry.id   AF-A0A4U1CNV3-F1
#
_cell.length_a   1.000
_cell.length_b   1.000
_cell.length_c   1.000
_cell.angle_alpha   90.00
_cell.angle_beta   90.00
_cell.angle_gamma   90.00
#
_symmetry.space_group_name_H-M   'P 1'
#
loop_
_entity.id
_entity.type
_entity.pdbx_description
1 polymer ?
#
loop_
_entity_poly.entity_id
_entity_poly.type
_entity_poly.pdbx_seq_one_letter_code
_entity_poly.pdbx_strand_id
1 'polypeptide(L)'
;MDALSELVNLLNTTDKKLFRQFLQRKNKRADVKNLHLLDLIETNDINGINKLYNSEKNNDAYHALRKRLQDNLLLFLSQKTFESNHSDTYDALRLVVVGRFLLENDVIKTAFKCLDKAERLAAHLEQFNLLNELLLLKLQYAHLPGVEDLEALTARFTRNQSDMQREAKLNMAYAFLRQELQQIHLKGKIVNLTRLMLMTIRKYKISINDLMTYKSIYQILFIANEYAAIQQNYGLIARYINRTNQFMQDQTDKKQSYLFYHISILYFLANFHLRRKDFIKSESYLKEMIDLMRTDSSYYTLFYLRHQLLSGLKLFFTGFAEDAITILQESLSNTKHISKPEDIEDIRICLTMFLALCDDRGSLKQLTLLTRTDAWYEKKMGMLWTIRKNLMEILVHAQLSNIELAMSRLNSFRRRYKKYLLKTSEERVILYLRLVEKYLIKPDVVFDHAYKQEVLSLLDQSENTDIFTLSFVAWLIARWEKKTAYKVIITFMQDDNYEE
;
A
#
# COMPACT_ATOMS: atom_id res chain seq x y z
N MET A 1 13.02 -11.46 -13.35
CA MET A 1 11.68 -11.96 -13.65
C MET A 1 11.37 -11.60 -15.09
N ASP A 2 10.66 -12.45 -15.80
CA ASP A 2 10.26 -12.19 -17.18
C ASP A 2 9.12 -11.17 -17.25
N ALA A 3 9.27 -10.12 -18.06
CA ALA A 3 8.29 -9.04 -18.18
C ALA A 3 6.92 -9.55 -18.67
N LEU A 4 6.90 -10.59 -19.50
CA LEU A 4 5.65 -11.16 -20.01
C LEU A 4 4.93 -11.97 -18.92
N SER A 5 5.65 -12.77 -18.12
CA SER A 5 5.08 -13.42 -16.94
C SER A 5 4.54 -12.42 -15.92
N GLU A 6 5.23 -11.29 -15.70
CA GLU A 6 4.74 -10.23 -14.82
C GLU A 6 3.39 -9.66 -15.30
N LEU A 7 3.26 -9.37 -16.60
CA LEU A 7 2.01 -8.87 -17.18
C LEU A 7 0.87 -9.91 -17.14
N VAL A 8 1.15 -11.17 -17.43
CA VAL A 8 0.15 -12.25 -17.37
C VAL A 8 -0.37 -12.44 -15.94
N ASN A 9 0.49 -12.26 -14.95
CA ASN A 9 0.11 -12.35 -13.53
C ASN A 9 -0.76 -11.18 -13.04
N LEU A 10 -0.90 -10.09 -13.82
CA LEU A 10 -1.86 -9.03 -13.53
C LEU A 10 -3.29 -9.44 -13.88
N LEU A 11 -3.48 -10.44 -14.74
CA LEU A 11 -4.80 -10.88 -15.19
C LEU A 11 -5.41 -11.88 -14.20
N ASN A 12 -6.64 -11.62 -13.75
CA ASN A 12 -7.42 -12.62 -13.02
C ASN A 12 -7.94 -13.72 -13.97
N THR A 13 -8.60 -14.75 -13.43
CA THR A 13 -9.10 -15.89 -14.21
C THR A 13 -10.10 -15.49 -15.30
N THR A 14 -10.94 -14.50 -15.04
CA THR A 14 -11.89 -13.95 -16.02
C THR A 14 -11.17 -13.17 -17.12
N ASP A 15 -10.19 -12.35 -16.74
CA ASP A 15 -9.39 -11.55 -17.64
C ASP A 15 -8.55 -12.42 -18.57
N LYS A 16 -8.00 -13.52 -18.06
CA LYS A 16 -7.30 -14.52 -18.87
C LYS A 16 -8.20 -15.14 -19.94
N LYS A 17 -9.47 -15.41 -19.61
CA LYS A 17 -10.46 -15.90 -20.60
C LYS A 17 -10.75 -14.85 -21.67
N LEU A 18 -10.99 -13.60 -21.26
CA LEU A 18 -11.22 -12.49 -22.19
C LEU A 18 -10.00 -12.22 -23.07
N PHE A 19 -8.79 -12.30 -22.51
CA PHE A 19 -7.55 -12.14 -23.26
C PHE A 19 -7.34 -13.27 -24.28
N ARG A 20 -7.65 -14.53 -23.93
CA ARG A 20 -7.64 -15.64 -24.88
C ARG A 20 -8.60 -15.37 -26.05
N GLN A 21 -9.82 -14.90 -25.79
CA GLN A 21 -10.78 -14.53 -26.84
C GLN A 21 -10.27 -13.36 -27.71
N PHE A 22 -9.64 -12.36 -27.09
CA PHE A 22 -9.01 -11.25 -27.79
C PHE A 22 -7.93 -11.71 -28.76
N LEU A 23 -7.04 -12.62 -28.32
CA LEU A 23 -6.01 -13.22 -29.18
C LEU A 23 -6.63 -14.03 -30.33
N GLN A 24 -7.66 -14.83 -30.03
CA GLN A 24 -8.37 -15.63 -31.05
C GLN A 24 -8.97 -14.74 -32.15
N ARG A 25 -9.64 -13.64 -31.79
CA ARG A 25 -10.22 -12.70 -32.76
C ARG A 25 -9.16 -12.02 -33.64
N LYS A 26 -7.96 -11.79 -33.11
CA LYS A 26 -6.87 -11.12 -33.83
C LYS A 26 -6.06 -12.08 -34.71
N ASN A 27 -6.07 -13.37 -34.39
CA ASN A 27 -5.37 -14.39 -35.15
C ASN A 27 -6.05 -14.63 -36.51
N LYS A 28 -5.37 -14.24 -37.59
CA LYS A 28 -5.85 -14.50 -38.96
C LYS A 28 -5.48 -15.89 -39.50
N ARG A 29 -4.52 -16.57 -38.87
CA ARG A 29 -4.05 -17.91 -39.26
C ARG A 29 -4.26 -18.91 -38.12
N ALA A 30 -4.47 -20.17 -38.47
CA ALA A 30 -4.69 -21.24 -37.50
C ALA A 30 -3.38 -21.72 -36.82
N ASP A 31 -2.22 -21.47 -37.43
CA ASP A 31 -0.90 -21.92 -36.97
C ASP A 31 -0.22 -20.99 -35.96
N VAL A 32 -0.92 -19.93 -35.50
CA VAL A 32 -0.35 -18.95 -34.58
C VAL A 32 -0.17 -19.55 -33.19
N LYS A 33 1.08 -19.69 -32.75
CA LYS A 33 1.46 -20.30 -31.47
C LYS A 33 1.27 -19.42 -30.23
N ASN A 34 0.56 -18.29 -30.32
CA ASN A 34 0.45 -17.32 -29.22
C ASN A 34 -0.36 -17.81 -28.02
N LEU A 35 -1.45 -18.56 -28.27
CA LEU A 35 -2.25 -19.20 -27.21
C LEU A 35 -1.43 -20.28 -26.51
N HIS A 36 -0.72 -21.11 -27.27
CA HIS A 36 0.14 -22.16 -26.72
C HIS A 36 1.28 -21.57 -25.88
N LEU A 37 1.88 -20.45 -26.32
CA LEU A 37 2.86 -19.72 -25.50
C LEU A 37 2.25 -19.18 -24.21
N LEU A 38 1.03 -18.63 -24.26
CA LEU A 38 0.34 -18.14 -23.07
C LEU A 38 0.10 -19.26 -22.06
N ASP A 39 -0.38 -20.42 -22.51
CA ASP A 39 -0.63 -21.58 -21.65
C ASP A 39 0.66 -22.08 -20.97
N LEU A 40 1.76 -22.16 -21.72
CA LEU A 40 3.08 -22.53 -21.18
C LEU A 40 3.61 -21.54 -20.12
N ILE A 41 3.32 -20.25 -20.28
CA ILE A 41 3.69 -19.21 -19.30
C ILE A 41 2.82 -19.35 -18.04
N GLU A 42 1.54 -19.68 -18.17
CA GLU A 42 0.65 -19.87 -17.03
C GLU A 42 1.01 -21.11 -16.21
N THR A 43 1.44 -22.20 -16.86
CA THR A 43 1.85 -23.45 -16.19
C THR A 43 3.31 -23.45 -15.74
N ASN A 44 4.07 -22.42 -16.10
CA ASN A 44 5.51 -22.31 -15.85
C ASN A 44 6.31 -23.50 -16.43
N ASP A 45 5.85 -24.05 -17.57
CA ASP A 45 6.48 -25.20 -18.24
C ASP A 45 7.67 -24.76 -19.10
N ILE A 46 8.84 -24.68 -18.46
CA ILE A 46 10.12 -24.30 -19.08
C ILE A 46 10.50 -25.26 -20.22
N ASN A 47 10.19 -26.55 -20.09
CA ASN A 47 10.53 -27.55 -21.10
C ASN A 47 9.65 -27.42 -22.35
N GLY A 48 8.36 -27.13 -22.16
CA GLY A 48 7.44 -26.83 -23.26
C GLY A 48 7.78 -25.52 -23.98
N ILE A 49 8.26 -24.51 -23.26
CA ILE A 49 8.74 -23.24 -23.85
C ILE A 49 9.91 -23.50 -24.81
N ASN A 50 10.89 -24.30 -24.40
CA ASN A 50 12.07 -24.63 -25.22
C ASN A 50 11.72 -25.50 -26.45
N LYS A 51 10.58 -26.20 -26.42
CA LYS A 51 10.08 -27.02 -27.55
C LYS A 51 9.15 -26.25 -28.50
N LEU A 52 8.69 -25.05 -28.13
CA LEU A 52 7.72 -24.28 -28.94
C LEU A 52 8.27 -23.92 -30.33
N TYR A 53 9.57 -23.64 -30.40
CA TYR A 53 10.35 -23.51 -31.62
C TYR A 53 11.63 -24.32 -31.44
N ASN A 54 12.05 -25.08 -32.45
CA ASN A 54 13.29 -25.86 -32.37
C ASN A 54 14.47 -24.94 -31.97
N SER A 55 15.04 -25.20 -30.79
CA SER A 55 15.95 -24.33 -30.04
C SER A 55 17.28 -24.02 -30.74
N GLU A 56 17.64 -24.80 -31.76
CA GLU A 56 18.88 -24.63 -32.52
C GLU A 56 18.74 -23.78 -33.79
N LYS A 57 17.51 -23.46 -34.24
CA LYS A 57 17.28 -22.78 -35.54
C LYS A 57 16.34 -21.56 -35.50
N ASN A 58 15.55 -21.35 -34.45
CA ASN A 58 14.42 -20.39 -34.50
C ASN A 58 14.23 -19.51 -33.25
N ASN A 59 15.33 -19.12 -32.58
CA ASN A 59 15.26 -18.21 -31.43
C ASN A 59 14.61 -16.86 -31.79
N ASP A 60 14.86 -16.33 -32.97
CA ASP A 60 14.26 -15.06 -33.42
C ASP A 60 12.73 -15.16 -33.57
N ALA A 61 12.23 -16.29 -34.08
CA ALA A 61 10.80 -16.53 -34.20
C ALA A 61 10.11 -16.62 -32.83
N TYR A 62 10.79 -17.22 -31.84
CA TYR A 62 10.33 -17.26 -30.46
C TYR A 62 10.32 -15.87 -29.82
N HIS A 63 11.40 -15.09 -29.94
CA HIS A 63 11.45 -13.72 -29.42
C HIS A 63 10.40 -12.82 -30.08
N ALA A 64 10.18 -12.94 -31.39
CA ALA A 64 9.13 -12.21 -32.10
C ALA A 64 7.72 -12.63 -31.67
N LEU A 65 7.51 -13.90 -31.30
CA LEU A 65 6.24 -14.36 -30.74
C LEU A 65 6.00 -13.79 -29.34
N ARG A 66 7.01 -13.82 -28.45
CA ARG A 66 6.93 -13.20 -27.13
C ARG A 66 6.61 -11.72 -27.23
N LYS A 67 7.33 -10.98 -28.08
CA LYS A 67 7.09 -9.55 -28.30
C LYS A 67 5.65 -9.28 -28.77
N ARG A 68 5.16 -10.02 -29.78
CA ARG A 68 3.77 -9.89 -30.24
C ARG A 68 2.74 -10.23 -29.16
N LEU A 69 2.98 -11.26 -28.36
CA LEU A 69 2.09 -11.61 -27.24
C LEU A 69 2.08 -10.50 -26.18
N GLN A 70 3.25 -9.94 -25.86
CA GLN A 70 3.39 -8.79 -24.97
C GLN A 70 2.67 -7.55 -25.51
N ASP A 71 2.87 -7.18 -26.77
CA ASP A 71 2.21 -6.03 -27.40
C ASP A 71 0.69 -6.21 -27.44
N ASN A 72 0.20 -7.42 -27.72
CA ASN A 72 -1.22 -7.74 -27.68
C ASN A 72 -1.78 -7.68 -26.25
N LEU A 73 -1.01 -8.12 -25.25
CA LEU A 73 -1.39 -8.04 -23.86
C LEU A 73 -1.47 -6.59 -23.40
N LEU A 74 -0.51 -5.75 -23.77
CA LEU A 74 -0.55 -4.31 -23.50
C LEU A 74 -1.75 -3.63 -24.17
N LEU A 75 -2.06 -3.99 -25.42
CA LEU A 75 -3.24 -3.48 -26.13
C LEU A 75 -4.54 -3.92 -25.45
N PHE A 76 -4.65 -5.20 -25.08
CA PHE A 76 -5.81 -5.72 -24.35
C PHE A 76 -5.98 -5.04 -22.99
N LEU A 77 -4.90 -4.91 -22.22
CA LEU A 77 -4.91 -4.21 -20.93
C LEU A 77 -5.32 -2.74 -21.09
N SER A 78 -4.80 -2.07 -22.12
CA SER A 78 -5.19 -0.71 -22.49
C SER A 78 -6.69 -0.63 -22.75
N GLN A 79 -7.22 -1.42 -23.69
CA GLN A 79 -8.66 -1.45 -24.02
C GLN A 79 -9.52 -1.76 -22.81
N LYS A 80 -9.15 -2.77 -22.03
CA LYS A 80 -9.87 -3.14 -20.81
C LYS A 80 -9.87 -2.02 -19.78
N THR A 81 -8.72 -1.36 -19.56
CA THR A 81 -8.62 -0.23 -18.63
C THR A 81 -9.50 0.93 -19.08
N PHE A 82 -9.66 1.12 -20.40
CA PHE A 82 -10.57 2.11 -20.97
C PHE A 82 -12.05 1.68 -20.92
N GLU A 83 -12.37 0.39 -21.01
CA GLU A 83 -13.75 -0.14 -20.97
C GLU A 83 -14.29 -0.29 -19.53
N SER A 84 -13.47 -0.74 -18.59
CA SER A 84 -13.87 -0.96 -17.19
C SER A 84 -14.03 0.34 -16.42
N ASN A 85 -13.29 1.38 -16.83
CA ASN A 85 -13.37 2.70 -16.22
C ASN A 85 -14.32 3.55 -17.08
N HIS A 86 -15.62 3.48 -16.81
CA HIS A 86 -16.59 4.51 -17.23
C HIS A 86 -16.25 5.84 -16.53
N SER A 87 -15.06 6.36 -16.81
CA SER A 87 -14.46 7.49 -16.15
C SER A 87 -14.72 8.72 -16.99
N ASP A 88 -15.18 9.78 -16.33
CA ASP A 88 -15.33 11.10 -16.93
C ASP A 88 -14.04 11.57 -17.65
N THR A 89 -12.87 11.09 -17.21
CA THR A 89 -11.57 11.35 -17.85
C THR A 89 -11.50 10.75 -19.27
N TYR A 90 -11.97 9.52 -19.46
CA TYR A 90 -12.00 8.89 -20.77
C TYR A 90 -12.98 9.60 -21.69
N ASP A 91 -14.16 9.95 -21.18
CA ASP A 91 -15.15 10.71 -21.94
C ASP A 91 -14.59 12.07 -22.36
N ALA A 92 -13.87 12.77 -21.48
CA ALA A 92 -13.17 14.00 -21.82
C ALA A 92 -12.14 13.78 -22.94
N LEU A 93 -11.26 12.79 -22.82
CA LEU A 93 -10.26 12.46 -23.85
C LEU A 93 -10.89 12.14 -25.21
N ARG A 94 -11.92 11.30 -25.24
CA ARG A 94 -12.64 10.94 -26.47
C ARG A 94 -13.25 12.16 -27.13
N LEU A 95 -13.85 13.06 -26.33
CA LEU A 95 -14.42 14.31 -26.83
C LEU A 95 -13.34 15.26 -27.38
N VAL A 96 -12.13 15.28 -26.82
CA VAL A 96 -11.00 16.05 -27.39
C VAL A 96 -10.59 15.49 -28.76
N VAL A 97 -10.43 14.18 -28.87
CA VAL A 97 -10.06 13.52 -30.14
C VAL A 97 -11.12 13.77 -31.21
N VAL A 98 -12.40 13.59 -30.89
CA VAL A 98 -13.51 13.86 -31.81
C VAL A 98 -13.59 15.35 -32.16
N GLY A 99 -13.41 16.23 -31.18
CA GLY A 99 -13.40 17.69 -31.41
C GLY A 99 -12.30 18.10 -32.39
N ARG A 100 -11.08 17.58 -32.23
CA ARG A 100 -9.96 17.82 -33.15
C ARG A 100 -10.31 17.36 -34.57
N PHE A 101 -10.77 16.12 -34.74
CA PHE A 101 -11.16 15.59 -36.04
C PHE A 101 -12.25 16.46 -36.71
N LEU A 102 -13.25 16.90 -35.95
CA LEU A 102 -14.32 17.76 -36.48
C LEU A 102 -13.80 19.15 -36.90
N LEU A 103 -12.84 19.73 -36.17
CA LEU A 103 -12.19 20.99 -36.56
C LEU A 103 -11.36 20.85 -37.83
N GLU A 104 -10.63 19.73 -37.98
CA GLU A 104 -9.85 19.42 -39.18
C GLU A 104 -10.73 19.19 -40.43
N ASN A 105 -12.03 18.96 -40.24
CA ASN A 105 -13.02 18.75 -41.30
C ASN A 105 -14.07 19.88 -41.36
N ASP A 106 -13.75 21.07 -40.83
CA ASP A 106 -14.59 22.28 -40.89
C ASP A 106 -15.99 22.17 -40.23
N VAL A 107 -16.20 21.19 -39.35
CA VAL A 107 -17.46 21.00 -38.59
C VAL A 107 -17.40 21.73 -37.25
N ILE A 108 -17.29 23.06 -37.31
CA ILE A 108 -16.90 23.94 -36.20
C ILE A 108 -17.85 23.87 -35.00
N LYS A 109 -19.15 24.08 -35.22
CA LYS A 109 -20.15 24.18 -34.13
C LYS A 109 -20.24 22.90 -33.29
N THR A 110 -20.18 21.74 -33.95
CA THR A 110 -20.22 20.44 -33.25
C THR A 110 -18.91 20.19 -32.53
N ALA A 111 -17.77 20.55 -33.13
CA ALA A 111 -16.47 20.40 -32.50
C ALA A 111 -16.37 21.19 -31.18
N PHE A 112 -16.76 22.46 -31.17
CA PHE A 112 -16.71 23.28 -29.96
C PHE A 112 -17.67 22.77 -28.88
N LYS A 113 -18.86 22.26 -29.23
CA LYS A 113 -19.72 21.57 -28.25
C LYS A 113 -19.05 20.36 -27.60
N CYS A 114 -18.31 19.57 -28.38
CA CYS A 114 -17.52 18.45 -27.85
C CYS A 114 -16.44 18.96 -26.89
N LEU A 115 -15.69 19.99 -27.29
CA LEU A 115 -14.63 20.58 -26.48
C LEU A 115 -15.15 21.25 -25.21
N ASP A 116 -16.31 21.93 -25.23
CA ASP A 116 -16.92 22.53 -24.02
C ASP A 116 -17.38 21.46 -23.02
N LYS A 117 -17.85 20.32 -23.53
CA LYS A 117 -18.18 19.18 -22.66
C LYS A 117 -16.91 18.56 -22.08
N ALA A 118 -15.86 18.38 -22.89
CA ALA A 118 -14.58 17.87 -22.43
C ALA A 118 -13.93 18.81 -21.40
N GLU A 119 -14.00 20.13 -21.58
CA GLU A 119 -13.43 21.11 -20.66
C GLU A 119 -14.11 21.03 -19.29
N ARG A 120 -15.44 20.96 -19.26
CA ARG A 120 -16.20 20.81 -18.00
C ARG A 120 -15.83 19.53 -17.25
N LEU A 121 -15.72 18.40 -17.95
CA LEU A 121 -15.32 17.13 -17.35
C LEU A 121 -13.88 17.19 -16.84
N ALA A 122 -12.94 17.67 -17.65
CA ALA A 122 -11.53 17.75 -17.28
C ALA A 122 -11.28 18.75 -16.13
N ALA A 123 -12.02 19.86 -16.07
CA ALA A 123 -11.99 20.84 -14.97
C ALA A 123 -12.52 20.23 -13.67
N HIS A 124 -13.65 19.52 -13.73
CA HIS A 124 -14.23 18.84 -12.58
C HIS A 124 -13.29 17.77 -11.98
N LEU A 125 -12.49 17.13 -12.83
CA LEU A 125 -11.53 16.08 -12.44
C LEU A 125 -10.11 16.59 -12.20
N GLU A 126 -9.89 17.91 -12.28
CA GLU A 126 -8.57 18.53 -12.15
C GLU A 126 -7.50 17.93 -13.10
N GLN A 127 -7.91 17.53 -14.31
CA GLN A 127 -7.01 16.99 -15.32
C GLN A 127 -6.29 18.13 -16.04
N PHE A 128 -5.42 18.85 -15.34
CA PHE A 128 -4.78 20.08 -15.84
C PHE A 128 -4.00 19.89 -17.14
N ASN A 129 -3.39 18.71 -17.35
CA ASN A 129 -2.71 18.39 -18.60
C ASN A 129 -3.70 18.27 -19.78
N LEU A 130 -4.83 17.60 -19.57
CA LEU A 130 -5.88 17.45 -20.59
C LEU A 130 -6.56 18.79 -20.87
N LEU A 131 -6.85 19.57 -19.83
CA LEU A 131 -7.33 20.94 -19.97
C LEU A 131 -6.35 21.79 -20.77
N ASN A 132 -5.04 21.64 -20.52
CA ASN A 132 -4.03 22.38 -21.25
C ASN A 132 -4.07 22.05 -22.75
N GLU A 133 -4.10 20.76 -23.11
CA GLU A 133 -4.20 20.34 -24.52
C GLU A 133 -5.49 20.86 -25.17
N LEU A 134 -6.62 20.73 -24.47
CA LEU A 134 -7.92 21.17 -24.95
C LEU A 134 -7.98 22.68 -25.19
N LEU A 135 -7.53 23.48 -24.22
CA LEU A 135 -7.53 24.94 -24.31
C LEU A 135 -6.60 25.42 -25.43
N LEU A 136 -5.47 24.74 -25.62
CA LEU A 136 -4.52 25.03 -26.70
C LEU A 136 -5.12 24.70 -28.08
N LEU A 137 -5.88 23.60 -28.18
CA LEU A 137 -6.66 23.29 -29.38
C LEU A 137 -7.74 24.35 -29.65
N LYS A 138 -8.49 24.79 -28.63
CA LYS A 138 -9.46 25.88 -28.80
C LYS A 138 -8.78 27.17 -29.27
N LEU A 139 -7.61 27.51 -28.73
CA LEU A 139 -6.85 28.73 -29.08
C LEU A 139 -6.41 28.70 -30.55
N GLN A 140 -5.95 27.55 -31.04
CA GLN A 140 -5.57 27.35 -32.43
C GLN A 140 -6.70 27.71 -33.41
N TYR A 141 -7.95 27.48 -33.00
CA TYR A 141 -9.15 27.69 -33.81
C TYR A 141 -10.01 28.88 -33.36
N ALA A 142 -9.50 29.74 -32.46
CA ALA A 142 -10.23 30.88 -31.91
C ALA A 142 -10.56 31.98 -32.94
N HIS A 143 -9.93 31.95 -34.12
CA HIS A 143 -10.18 32.88 -35.22
C HIS A 143 -11.44 32.58 -36.03
N LEU A 144 -12.09 31.43 -35.80
CA LEU A 144 -13.27 31.01 -36.55
C LEU A 144 -14.52 31.84 -36.14
N PRO A 145 -15.57 31.88 -36.98
CA PRO A 145 -16.79 32.61 -36.64
C PRO A 145 -17.65 31.86 -35.60
N GLY A 146 -18.18 32.59 -34.62
CA GLY A 146 -19.13 32.06 -33.63
C GLY A 146 -18.52 31.16 -32.56
N VAL A 147 -17.19 31.20 -32.41
CA VAL A 147 -16.47 30.56 -31.31
C VAL A 147 -16.20 31.56 -30.19
N GLU A 148 -15.64 31.05 -29.09
CA GLU A 148 -15.42 31.78 -27.86
C GLU A 148 -14.40 32.92 -28.00
N ASP A 149 -14.55 33.96 -27.17
CA ASP A 149 -13.65 35.11 -27.12
C ASP A 149 -12.20 34.71 -26.80
N LEU A 150 -11.25 35.30 -27.56
CA LEU A 150 -9.84 34.97 -27.50
C LEU A 150 -9.19 35.37 -26.16
N GLU A 151 -9.57 36.53 -25.60
CA GLU A 151 -9.01 36.99 -24.33
C GLU A 151 -9.47 36.10 -23.18
N ALA A 152 -10.77 35.77 -23.15
CA ALA A 152 -11.34 34.85 -22.17
C ALA A 152 -10.67 33.47 -22.21
N LEU A 153 -10.46 32.94 -23.41
CA LEU A 153 -9.80 31.65 -23.61
C LEU A 153 -8.32 31.68 -23.19
N THR A 154 -7.62 32.76 -23.52
CA THR A 154 -6.22 32.98 -23.12
C THR A 154 -6.10 33.05 -21.59
N ALA A 155 -6.99 33.76 -20.92
CA ALA A 155 -7.00 33.86 -19.46
C ALA A 155 -7.18 32.49 -18.79
N ARG A 156 -8.12 31.66 -19.29
CA ARG A 156 -8.31 30.28 -18.78
C ARG A 156 -7.09 29.40 -19.03
N PHE A 157 -6.47 29.51 -20.21
CA PHE A 157 -5.25 28.78 -20.54
C PHE A 157 -4.10 29.13 -19.61
N THR A 158 -3.83 30.43 -19.38
CA THR A 158 -2.78 30.87 -18.45
C THR A 158 -3.05 30.43 -17.02
N ARG A 159 -4.31 30.50 -16.56
CA ARG A 159 -4.70 29.98 -15.24
C ARG A 159 -4.39 28.48 -15.12
N ASN A 160 -4.84 27.68 -16.08
CA ASN A 160 -4.59 26.24 -16.09
C ASN A 160 -3.08 25.90 -16.13
N GLN A 161 -2.26 26.67 -16.86
CA GLN A 161 -0.81 26.49 -16.81
C GLN A 161 -0.24 26.71 -15.41
N SER A 162 -0.75 27.69 -14.66
CA SER A 162 -0.35 27.90 -13.27
C SER A 162 -0.70 26.70 -12.40
N ASP A 163 -1.92 26.17 -12.54
CA ASP A 163 -2.39 25.00 -11.79
C ASP A 163 -1.56 23.74 -12.14
N MET A 164 -1.27 23.52 -13.42
CA MET A 164 -0.41 22.44 -13.90
C MET A 164 1.02 22.54 -13.34
N GLN A 165 1.60 23.76 -13.29
CA GLN A 165 2.91 23.98 -12.68
C GLN A 165 2.92 23.72 -11.17
N ARG A 166 1.85 24.11 -10.46
CA ARG A 166 1.70 23.82 -9.03
C ARG A 166 1.63 22.32 -8.78
N GLU A 167 0.82 21.59 -9.55
CA GLU A 167 0.73 20.13 -9.46
C GLU A 167 2.07 19.45 -9.76
N ALA A 168 2.79 19.92 -10.79
CA ALA A 168 4.12 19.41 -11.11
C ALA A 168 5.10 19.57 -9.94
N LYS A 169 5.13 20.73 -9.28
CA LYS A 169 5.98 20.98 -8.09
C LYS A 169 5.63 20.04 -6.94
N LEU A 170 4.34 19.81 -6.67
CA LEU A 170 3.88 18.87 -5.64
C LEU A 170 4.33 17.44 -5.96
N ASN A 171 4.17 17.01 -7.22
CA ASN A 171 4.62 15.69 -7.66
C ASN A 171 6.14 15.51 -7.55
N MET A 172 6.93 16.53 -7.91
CA MET A 172 8.39 16.52 -7.73
C MET A 172 8.80 16.41 -6.26
N ALA A 173 8.15 17.17 -5.38
CA ALA A 173 8.40 17.11 -3.95
C ALA A 173 8.05 15.74 -3.36
N TYR A 174 6.88 15.20 -3.73
CA TYR A 174 6.45 13.89 -3.28
C TYR A 174 7.40 12.77 -3.77
N ALA A 175 7.82 12.82 -5.04
CA ALA A 175 8.80 11.88 -5.59
C ALA A 175 10.13 11.94 -4.85
N PHE A 176 10.61 13.15 -4.53
CA PHE A 176 11.83 13.35 -3.73
C PHE A 176 11.69 12.77 -2.31
N LEU A 177 10.57 13.01 -1.62
CA LEU A 177 10.30 12.47 -0.29
C LEU A 177 10.23 10.93 -0.30
N ARG A 178 9.58 10.34 -1.31
CA ARG A 178 9.53 8.89 -1.51
C ARG A 178 10.92 8.29 -1.69
N GLN A 179 11.77 8.94 -2.48
CA GLN A 179 13.15 8.50 -2.69
C GLN A 179 13.95 8.55 -1.37
N GLU A 180 13.82 9.63 -0.60
CA GLU A 180 14.48 9.79 0.69
C GLU A 180 14.02 8.73 1.70
N LEU A 181 12.70 8.49 1.81
CA LEU A 181 12.16 7.40 2.64
C LEU A 181 12.71 6.03 2.25
N GLN A 182 12.85 5.73 0.96
CA GLN A 182 13.41 4.45 0.52
C GLN A 182 14.87 4.29 0.98
N GLN A 183 15.66 5.37 1.02
CA GLN A 183 17.01 5.34 1.57
C GLN A 183 17.02 5.13 3.09
N ILE A 184 16.05 5.71 3.81
CA ILE A 184 15.84 5.42 5.24
C ILE A 184 15.55 3.93 5.41
N HIS A 185 14.59 3.40 4.66
CA HIS A 185 14.08 2.03 4.77
C HIS A 185 15.12 0.95 4.44
N LEU A 186 15.94 1.15 3.41
CA LEU A 186 16.89 0.13 2.93
C LEU A 186 18.30 0.33 3.44
N LYS A 187 18.72 1.59 3.68
CA LYS A 187 20.09 1.91 4.08
C LYS A 187 20.21 2.38 5.52
N GLY A 188 19.12 2.46 6.28
CA GLY A 188 19.14 2.93 7.67
C GLY A 188 19.62 4.37 7.79
N LYS A 189 19.22 5.24 6.86
CA LYS A 189 19.55 6.67 6.92
C LYS A 189 18.72 7.31 8.04
N ILE A 190 19.35 7.95 9.03
CA ILE A 190 18.62 8.67 10.08
C ILE A 190 18.35 10.09 9.60
N VAL A 191 17.07 10.48 9.55
CA VAL A 191 16.63 11.81 9.09
C VAL A 191 15.52 12.30 10.01
N ASN A 192 15.48 13.60 10.31
CA ASN A 192 14.33 14.23 10.96
C ASN A 192 13.26 14.57 9.92
N LEU A 193 12.05 14.00 10.06
CA LEU A 193 10.96 14.20 9.10
C LEU A 193 10.54 15.66 8.94
N THR A 194 10.52 16.44 10.02
CA THR A 194 10.19 17.89 9.95
C THR A 194 11.15 18.62 9.05
N ARG A 195 12.44 18.40 9.29
CA ARG A 195 13.51 19.04 8.53
C ARG A 195 13.44 18.62 7.07
N LEU A 196 13.23 17.33 6.80
CA LEU A 196 13.08 16.81 5.44
C LEU A 196 11.90 17.46 4.70
N MET A 197 10.73 17.55 5.34
CA MET A 197 9.55 18.22 4.77
C MET A 197 9.81 19.70 4.49
N LEU A 198 10.34 20.45 5.48
CA LEU A 198 10.62 21.89 5.32
C LEU A 198 11.66 22.16 4.23
N MET A 199 12.72 21.36 4.16
CA MET A 199 13.72 21.46 3.08
C MET A 199 13.10 21.19 1.72
N THR A 200 12.21 20.21 1.62
CA THR A 200 11.54 19.85 0.36
C THR A 200 10.61 20.97 -0.10
N ILE A 201 9.77 21.50 0.80
CA ILE A 201 8.86 22.63 0.51
C ILE A 201 9.65 23.84 0.00
N ARG A 202 10.77 24.18 0.66
CA ARG A 202 11.66 25.28 0.24
C ARG A 202 12.33 25.00 -1.11
N LYS A 203 12.86 23.80 -1.32
CA LYS A 203 13.54 23.39 -2.55
C LYS A 203 12.64 23.54 -3.78
N TYR A 204 11.38 23.12 -3.68
CA TYR A 204 10.43 23.14 -4.79
C TYR A 204 9.51 24.38 -4.79
N LYS A 205 9.72 25.33 -3.87
CA LYS A 205 8.94 26.58 -3.75
C LYS A 205 7.43 26.33 -3.72
N ILE A 206 7.00 25.39 -2.88
CA ILE A 206 5.59 25.03 -2.72
C ILE A 206 4.93 26.06 -1.79
N SER A 207 3.76 26.58 -2.19
CA SER A 207 2.98 27.47 -1.31
C SER A 207 2.24 26.67 -0.23
N ILE A 208 1.92 27.32 0.88
CA ILE A 208 1.19 26.66 1.99
C ILE A 208 -0.21 26.22 1.53
N ASN A 209 -0.88 27.03 0.70
CA ASN A 209 -2.23 26.72 0.21
C ASN A 209 -2.24 25.46 -0.66
N ASP A 210 -1.18 25.21 -1.45
CA ASP A 210 -1.08 24.01 -2.29
C ASP A 210 -0.92 22.71 -1.46
N LEU A 211 -0.58 22.82 -0.17
CA LEU A 211 -0.50 21.69 0.75
C LEU A 211 -1.85 21.31 1.36
N MET A 212 -2.87 22.18 1.25
CA MET A 212 -4.19 22.02 1.86
C MET A 212 -5.21 21.48 0.86
N THR A 213 -4.88 20.35 0.23
CA THR A 213 -5.78 19.60 -0.65
C THR A 213 -5.81 18.14 -0.23
N TYR A 214 -6.89 17.41 -0.56
CA TYR A 214 -6.99 15.98 -0.27
C TYR A 214 -5.77 15.18 -0.79
N LYS A 215 -5.32 15.48 -2.01
CA LYS A 215 -4.16 14.82 -2.62
C LYS A 215 -2.86 15.11 -1.86
N SER A 216 -2.60 16.38 -1.54
CA SER A 216 -1.41 16.80 -0.79
C SER A 216 -1.40 16.24 0.63
N ILE A 217 -2.53 16.29 1.34
CA ILE A 217 -2.67 15.76 2.70
C ILE A 217 -2.48 14.25 2.72
N TYR A 218 -3.10 13.52 1.79
CA TYR A 218 -2.87 12.09 1.61
C TYR A 218 -1.36 11.80 1.43
N GLN A 219 -0.68 12.53 0.55
CA GLN A 219 0.75 12.33 0.31
C GLN A 219 1.59 12.63 1.55
N ILE A 220 1.29 13.70 2.30
CA ILE A 220 1.98 14.05 3.55
C ILE A 220 1.77 12.95 4.59
N LEU A 221 0.52 12.50 4.78
CA LEU A 221 0.20 11.43 5.72
C LEU A 221 0.81 10.10 5.33
N PHE A 222 0.87 9.79 4.04
CA PHE A 222 1.59 8.62 3.54
C PHE A 222 3.05 8.67 4.00
N ILE A 223 3.75 9.77 3.73
CA ILE A 223 5.17 9.93 4.08
C ILE A 223 5.37 9.89 5.60
N ALA A 224 4.49 10.57 6.34
CA ALA A 224 4.53 10.61 7.80
C ALA A 224 4.30 9.24 8.41
N ASN A 225 3.29 8.49 7.95
CA ASN A 225 2.98 7.15 8.44
C ASN A 225 4.15 6.18 8.22
N GLU A 226 4.76 6.20 7.03
CA GLU A 226 5.95 5.38 6.76
C GLU A 226 7.11 5.72 7.69
N TYR A 227 7.34 7.02 7.92
CA TYR A 227 8.38 7.48 8.83
C TYR A 227 8.12 7.05 10.29
N ALA A 228 6.89 7.24 10.77
CA ALA A 228 6.46 6.80 12.09
C ALA A 228 6.58 5.28 12.25
N ALA A 229 6.21 4.51 11.23
CA ALA A 229 6.34 3.06 11.23
C ALA A 229 7.82 2.64 11.34
N ILE A 230 8.73 3.26 10.57
CA ILE A 230 10.17 2.98 10.61
C ILE A 230 10.76 3.24 12.01
N GLN A 231 10.39 4.35 12.64
CA GLN A 231 10.86 4.70 14.00
C GLN A 231 10.05 4.00 15.10
N GLN A 232 8.97 3.31 14.74
CA GLN A 232 7.95 2.74 15.63
C GLN A 232 7.44 3.75 16.67
N ASN A 233 7.42 5.03 16.30
CA ASN A 233 6.99 6.13 17.16
C ASN A 233 6.01 7.02 16.40
N TYR A 234 4.73 6.74 16.60
CA TYR A 234 3.64 7.51 15.98
C TYR A 234 3.48 8.90 16.58
N GLY A 235 4.00 9.17 17.79
CA GLY A 235 4.01 10.52 18.37
C GLY A 235 4.73 11.56 17.49
N LEU A 236 5.73 11.12 16.70
CA LEU A 236 6.50 11.99 15.80
C LEU A 236 5.66 12.66 14.71
N ILE A 237 4.47 12.14 14.42
CA ILE A 237 3.61 12.64 13.34
C ILE A 237 2.34 13.35 13.82
N ALA A 238 2.15 13.50 15.14
CA ALA A 238 0.94 14.09 15.72
C ALA A 238 0.60 15.48 15.13
N ARG A 239 1.61 16.32 14.85
CA ARG A 239 1.35 17.63 14.23
C ARG A 239 0.71 17.55 12.84
N TYR A 240 1.01 16.50 12.07
CA TYR A 240 0.46 16.33 10.72
C TYR A 240 -0.99 15.86 10.82
N ILE A 241 -1.26 14.97 11.79
CA ILE A 241 -2.61 14.51 12.13
C ILE A 241 -3.50 15.68 12.56
N ASN A 242 -3.03 16.53 13.47
CA ASN A 242 -3.80 17.68 13.95
C ASN A 242 -4.16 18.65 12.82
N ARG A 243 -3.23 18.91 11.90
CA ARG A 243 -3.50 19.73 10.71
C ARG A 243 -4.50 19.09 9.77
N THR A 244 -4.43 17.77 9.59
CA THR A 244 -5.42 17.04 8.80
C THR A 244 -6.81 17.14 9.43
N ASN A 245 -6.92 16.97 10.75
CA ASN A 245 -8.22 17.04 11.43
C ASN A 245 -8.87 18.43 11.26
N GLN A 246 -8.07 19.51 11.36
CA GLN A 246 -8.53 20.87 11.07
C GLN A 246 -9.04 21.00 9.63
N PHE A 247 -8.25 20.54 8.66
CA PHE A 247 -8.67 20.53 7.26
C PHE A 247 -9.99 19.76 7.04
N MET A 248 -10.15 18.60 7.69
CA MET A 248 -11.35 17.78 7.55
C MET A 248 -12.59 18.44 8.18
N GLN A 249 -12.43 19.21 9.26
CA GLN A 249 -13.53 19.95 9.90
C GLN A 249 -14.03 21.12 9.05
N ASP A 250 -13.12 21.79 8.32
CA ASP A 250 -13.43 22.97 7.51
C ASP A 250 -14.11 22.63 6.16
N GLN A 251 -14.19 21.34 5.78
CA GLN A 251 -14.72 20.90 4.49
C GLN A 251 -16.16 20.38 4.64
N THR A 252 -17.15 21.16 4.19
CA THR A 252 -18.56 20.77 4.21
C THR A 252 -18.97 19.89 3.02
N ASP A 253 -18.24 19.94 1.90
CA ASP A 253 -18.59 19.24 0.66
C ASP A 253 -17.65 18.07 0.36
N LYS A 254 -18.13 16.85 0.62
CA LYS A 254 -17.46 15.59 0.23
C LYS A 254 -17.58 15.40 -1.29
N LYS A 255 -16.76 16.10 -2.08
CA LYS A 255 -16.73 15.92 -3.54
C LYS A 255 -16.29 14.49 -3.90
N GLN A 256 -17.09 13.81 -4.74
CA GLN A 256 -16.81 12.45 -5.22
C GLN A 256 -15.43 12.31 -5.89
N SER A 257 -14.93 13.37 -6.54
CA SER A 257 -13.63 13.37 -7.24
C SER A 257 -12.41 13.06 -6.36
N TYR A 258 -12.53 13.17 -5.03
CA TYR A 258 -11.42 12.88 -4.10
C TYR A 258 -11.66 11.65 -3.22
N LEU A 259 -12.66 10.81 -3.55
CA LEU A 259 -13.07 9.69 -2.70
C LEU A 259 -11.90 8.76 -2.33
N PHE A 260 -11.03 8.41 -3.28
CA PHE A 260 -9.81 7.64 -3.02
C PHE A 260 -8.92 8.28 -1.94
N TYR A 261 -8.64 9.58 -2.08
CA TYR A 261 -7.77 10.31 -1.16
C TYR A 261 -8.41 10.45 0.21
N HIS A 262 -9.72 10.70 0.26
CA HIS A 262 -10.48 10.79 1.50
C HIS A 262 -10.44 9.46 2.26
N ILE A 263 -10.80 8.34 1.63
CA ILE A 263 -10.74 7.00 2.24
C ILE A 263 -9.31 6.70 2.74
N SER A 264 -8.29 7.06 1.95
CA SER A 264 -6.89 6.87 2.34
C SER A 264 -6.48 7.72 3.55
N ILE A 265 -6.98 8.95 3.67
CA ILE A 265 -6.75 9.81 4.83
C ILE A 265 -7.39 9.19 6.07
N LEU A 266 -8.65 8.75 5.98
CA LEU A 266 -9.35 8.09 7.09
C LEU A 266 -8.60 6.84 7.56
N TYR A 267 -8.07 6.04 6.62
CA TYR A 267 -7.20 4.92 6.93
C TYR A 267 -5.96 5.33 7.75
N PHE A 268 -5.26 6.40 7.37
CA PHE A 268 -4.09 6.87 8.12
C PHE A 268 -4.44 7.45 9.49
N LEU A 269 -5.57 8.15 9.61
CA LEU A 269 -6.07 8.66 10.88
C LEU A 269 -6.44 7.51 11.82
N ALA A 270 -7.22 6.54 11.33
CA ALA A 270 -7.57 5.32 12.06
C ALA A 270 -6.31 4.58 12.54
N ASN A 271 -5.34 4.36 11.65
CA ASN A 271 -4.08 3.72 12.01
C ASN A 271 -3.35 4.54 13.08
N PHE A 272 -3.15 5.85 12.89
CA PHE A 272 -2.46 6.67 13.90
C PHE A 272 -3.08 6.56 15.29
N HIS A 273 -4.40 6.68 15.40
CA HIS A 273 -5.10 6.59 16.69
C HIS A 273 -5.00 5.17 17.28
N LEU A 274 -5.13 4.13 16.46
CA LEU A 274 -4.89 2.73 16.88
C LEU A 274 -3.49 2.55 17.48
N ARG A 275 -2.46 3.06 16.80
CA ARG A 275 -1.05 2.95 17.24
C ARG A 275 -0.75 3.74 18.50
N ARG A 276 -1.55 4.77 18.76
CA ARG A 276 -1.55 5.58 19.99
C ARG A 276 -2.47 5.03 21.08
N LYS A 277 -3.10 3.87 20.88
CA LYS A 277 -4.04 3.22 21.80
C LYS A 277 -5.35 3.99 22.00
N ASP A 278 -5.63 4.99 21.16
CA ASP A 278 -6.92 5.70 21.11
C ASP A 278 -7.90 4.91 20.23
N PHE A 279 -8.43 3.83 20.79
CA PHE A 279 -9.30 2.89 20.08
C PHE A 279 -10.64 3.50 19.69
N ILE A 280 -11.14 4.48 20.46
CA ILE A 280 -12.42 5.16 20.21
C ILE A 280 -12.32 6.00 18.94
N LYS A 281 -11.30 6.87 18.82
CA LYS A 281 -11.13 7.68 17.60
C LYS A 281 -10.79 6.81 16.41
N SER A 282 -9.99 5.76 16.60
CA SER A 282 -9.70 4.79 15.54
C SER A 282 -10.99 4.18 14.97
N GLU A 283 -11.90 3.72 15.84
CA GLU A 283 -13.17 3.16 15.40
C GLU A 283 -14.07 4.18 14.69
N SER A 284 -14.11 5.43 15.17
CA SER A 284 -14.86 6.50 14.50
C SER A 284 -14.42 6.69 13.05
N TYR A 285 -13.11 6.74 12.79
CA TYR A 285 -12.58 6.86 11.43
C TYR A 285 -12.82 5.61 10.59
N LEU A 286 -12.75 4.41 11.17
CA LEU A 286 -13.07 3.16 10.45
C LEU A 286 -14.54 3.11 10.01
N LYS A 287 -15.47 3.57 10.87
CA LYS A 287 -16.90 3.68 10.54
C LYS A 287 -17.12 4.63 9.36
N GLU A 288 -16.50 5.81 9.38
CA GLU A 288 -16.59 6.74 8.24
C GLU A 288 -15.93 6.15 6.97
N MET A 289 -14.80 5.47 7.12
CA MET A 289 -14.08 4.84 6.02
C MET A 289 -14.94 3.79 5.32
N ILE A 290 -15.62 2.90 6.05
CA ILE A 290 -16.45 1.86 5.45
C ILE A 290 -17.69 2.44 4.76
N ASP A 291 -18.27 3.51 5.29
CA ASP A 291 -19.42 4.18 4.67
C ASP A 291 -19.04 4.81 3.32
N LEU A 292 -17.89 5.48 3.24
CA LEU A 292 -17.34 5.99 1.98
C LEU A 292 -16.92 4.88 1.02
N MET A 293 -16.38 3.77 1.53
CA MET A 293 -16.05 2.62 0.68
C MET A 293 -17.29 2.02 0.02
N ARG A 294 -18.44 2.02 0.69
CA ARG A 294 -19.69 1.45 0.17
C ARG A 294 -20.32 2.28 -0.94
N THR A 295 -19.94 3.56 -1.10
CA THR A 295 -20.46 4.38 -2.21
C THR A 295 -19.95 3.94 -3.57
N ASP A 296 -18.84 3.18 -3.63
CA ASP A 296 -18.26 2.65 -4.86
C ASP A 296 -17.65 1.26 -4.63
N SER A 297 -18.16 0.25 -5.34
CA SER A 297 -17.74 -1.15 -5.18
C SER A 297 -16.25 -1.39 -5.50
N SER A 298 -15.64 -0.55 -6.35
CA SER A 298 -14.21 -0.62 -6.67
C SER A 298 -13.35 -0.20 -5.47
N TYR A 299 -13.74 0.88 -4.77
CA TYR A 299 -13.06 1.32 -3.56
C TYR A 299 -13.34 0.40 -2.39
N TYR A 300 -14.55 -0.14 -2.27
CA TYR A 300 -14.82 -1.21 -1.30
C TYR A 300 -13.82 -2.34 -1.46
N THR A 301 -13.68 -2.88 -2.67
CA THR A 301 -12.74 -3.96 -2.96
C THR A 301 -11.28 -3.58 -2.66
N LEU A 302 -10.88 -2.37 -3.04
CA LEU A 302 -9.51 -1.89 -2.89
C LEU A 302 -9.07 -1.72 -1.43
N PHE A 303 -9.98 -1.28 -0.56
CA PHE A 303 -9.66 -0.94 0.83
C PHE A 303 -10.14 -1.98 1.85
N TYR A 304 -10.94 -2.97 1.44
CA TYR A 304 -11.56 -3.93 2.33
C TYR A 304 -10.57 -4.59 3.29
N LEU A 305 -9.51 -5.23 2.78
CA LEU A 305 -8.55 -5.92 3.66
C LEU A 305 -7.87 -4.96 4.64
N ARG A 306 -7.55 -3.73 4.23
CA ARG A 306 -6.93 -2.74 5.11
C ARG A 306 -7.87 -2.31 6.24
N HIS A 307 -9.15 -2.13 5.92
CA HIS A 307 -10.18 -1.86 6.90
C HIS A 307 -10.32 -3.03 7.89
N GLN A 308 -10.38 -4.27 7.38
CA GLN A 308 -10.48 -5.47 8.23
C GLN A 308 -9.25 -5.67 9.11
N LEU A 309 -8.05 -5.37 8.62
CA LEU A 309 -6.81 -5.41 9.41
C LEU A 309 -6.90 -4.50 10.63
N LEU A 310 -7.23 -3.22 10.44
CA LEU A 310 -7.33 -2.26 11.54
C LEU A 310 -8.49 -2.59 12.49
N SER A 311 -9.62 -3.08 11.95
CA SER A 311 -10.77 -3.52 12.75
C SER A 311 -10.41 -4.72 13.64
N GLY A 312 -9.71 -5.72 13.08
CA GLY A 312 -9.23 -6.88 13.82
C GLY A 312 -8.21 -6.50 14.89
N LEU A 313 -7.25 -5.63 14.58
CA LEU A 313 -6.31 -5.09 15.57
C LEU A 313 -7.04 -4.39 16.71
N LYS A 314 -7.99 -3.51 16.41
CA LYS A 314 -8.81 -2.83 17.42
C LYS A 314 -9.50 -3.85 18.33
N LEU A 315 -10.21 -4.82 17.76
CA LEU A 315 -10.91 -5.86 18.54
C LEU A 315 -9.95 -6.65 19.42
N PHE A 316 -8.80 -7.06 18.87
CA PHE A 316 -7.79 -7.80 19.61
C PHE A 316 -7.29 -7.02 20.83
N PHE A 317 -6.86 -5.78 20.65
CA PHE A 317 -6.34 -4.97 21.76
C PHE A 317 -7.42 -4.42 22.71
N THR A 318 -8.71 -4.60 22.41
CA THR A 318 -9.84 -4.19 23.28
C THR A 318 -10.53 -5.34 24.00
N GLY A 319 -9.97 -6.55 23.95
CA GLY A 319 -10.48 -7.69 24.72
C GLY A 319 -11.28 -8.72 23.92
N PHE A 320 -11.43 -8.54 22.61
CA PHE A 320 -12.24 -9.39 21.73
C PHE A 320 -11.39 -10.23 20.77
N ALA A 321 -10.47 -11.04 21.32
CA ALA A 321 -9.55 -11.84 20.51
C ALA A 321 -10.23 -12.84 19.56
N GLU A 322 -11.30 -13.51 19.99
CA GLU A 322 -12.01 -14.49 19.14
C GLU A 322 -12.65 -13.82 17.92
N ASP A 323 -13.31 -12.68 18.12
CA ASP A 323 -13.89 -11.88 17.05
C ASP A 323 -12.81 -11.35 16.10
N ALA A 324 -11.68 -10.89 16.65
CA ALA A 324 -10.54 -10.41 15.87
C ALA A 324 -9.95 -11.51 14.97
N ILE A 325 -9.77 -12.72 15.51
CA ILE A 325 -9.30 -13.89 14.76
C ILE A 325 -10.30 -14.26 13.66
N THR A 326 -11.60 -14.29 13.99
CA THR A 326 -12.67 -14.65 13.06
C THR A 326 -12.71 -13.69 11.87
N ILE A 327 -12.71 -12.38 12.12
CA ILE A 327 -12.69 -11.37 11.06
C ILE A 327 -11.51 -11.53 10.10
N LEU A 328 -10.30 -11.80 10.62
CA LEU A 328 -9.13 -11.97 9.76
C LEU A 328 -9.17 -13.30 8.99
N GLN A 329 -9.68 -14.38 9.59
CA GLN A 329 -9.86 -15.66 8.91
C GLN A 329 -10.87 -15.55 7.76
N GLU A 330 -12.01 -14.91 8.02
CA GLU A 330 -13.04 -14.64 7.01
C GLU A 330 -12.51 -13.74 5.89
N SER A 331 -11.69 -12.75 6.25
CA SER A 331 -11.05 -11.86 5.26
C SER A 331 -10.11 -12.64 4.32
N LEU A 332 -9.41 -13.67 4.81
CA LEU A 332 -8.55 -14.51 3.98
C LEU A 332 -9.31 -15.58 3.18
N SER A 333 -10.45 -16.05 3.67
CA SER A 333 -11.26 -17.06 2.97
C SER A 333 -12.15 -16.44 1.88
N ASN A 334 -12.62 -15.21 2.10
CA ASN A 334 -13.51 -14.48 1.19
C ASN A 334 -12.79 -13.66 0.11
N THR A 335 -11.51 -13.94 -0.20
CA THR A 335 -10.79 -13.28 -1.30
C THR A 335 -11.26 -13.80 -2.67
N LYS A 336 -12.52 -13.57 -3.01
CA LYS A 336 -13.07 -13.70 -4.37
C LYS A 336 -12.60 -12.55 -5.29
N HIS A 337 -11.95 -11.54 -4.74
CA HIS A 337 -11.56 -10.31 -5.43
C HIS A 337 -10.05 -10.11 -5.50
N ILE A 338 -9.60 -9.36 -6.52
CA ILE A 338 -8.22 -8.94 -6.74
C ILE A 338 -7.78 -8.07 -5.54
N SER A 339 -7.19 -8.70 -4.53
CA SER A 339 -6.53 -8.01 -3.42
C SER A 339 -5.04 -7.90 -3.70
N LYS A 340 -4.41 -6.83 -3.23
CA LYS A 340 -2.96 -6.72 -3.37
C LYS A 340 -2.28 -7.81 -2.55
N PRO A 341 -1.26 -8.50 -3.10
CA PRO A 341 -0.52 -9.50 -2.35
C PRO A 341 -0.04 -8.98 -0.99
N GLU A 342 0.41 -7.73 -0.95
CA GLU A 342 0.89 -7.07 0.27
C GLU A 342 -0.19 -7.02 1.37
N ASP A 343 -1.43 -6.66 1.02
CA ASP A 343 -2.53 -6.58 1.99
C ASP A 343 -2.89 -8.00 2.53
N ILE A 344 -2.74 -9.05 1.71
CA ILE A 344 -2.94 -10.45 2.14
C ILE A 344 -1.84 -10.87 3.12
N GLU A 345 -0.57 -10.54 2.84
CA GLU A 345 0.54 -10.86 3.74
C GLU A 345 0.41 -10.13 5.08
N ASP A 346 -0.07 -8.88 5.08
CA ASP A 346 -0.35 -8.12 6.31
C ASP A 346 -1.43 -8.77 7.17
N ILE A 347 -2.56 -9.18 6.57
CA ILE A 347 -3.61 -9.92 7.28
C ILE A 347 -3.06 -11.24 7.84
N ARG A 348 -2.27 -11.96 7.05
CA ARG A 348 -1.73 -13.27 7.42
C ARG A 348 -0.75 -13.20 8.59
N ILE A 349 0.17 -12.24 8.58
CA ILE A 349 1.11 -12.06 9.69
C ILE A 349 0.39 -11.54 10.95
N CYS A 350 -0.64 -10.70 10.79
CA CYS A 350 -1.46 -10.24 11.91
C CYS A 350 -2.25 -11.40 12.54
N LEU A 351 -2.89 -12.24 11.72
CA LEU A 351 -3.58 -13.44 12.19
C LEU A 351 -2.61 -14.41 12.89
N THR A 352 -1.41 -14.58 12.34
CA THR A 352 -0.33 -15.36 12.98
C THR A 352 -0.05 -14.84 14.38
N MET A 353 0.08 -13.52 14.54
CA MET A 353 0.33 -12.87 15.82
C MET A 353 -0.83 -13.13 16.79
N PHE A 354 -2.09 -12.93 16.37
CA PHE A 354 -3.24 -13.17 17.26
C PHE A 354 -3.27 -14.60 17.78
N LEU A 355 -3.13 -15.57 16.88
CA LEU A 355 -3.10 -16.99 17.24
C LEU A 355 -1.92 -17.30 18.18
N ALA A 356 -0.72 -16.79 17.88
CA ALA A 356 0.46 -17.02 18.72
C ALA A 356 0.26 -16.46 20.14
N LEU A 357 -0.24 -15.24 20.27
CA LEU A 357 -0.44 -14.59 21.57
C LEU A 357 -1.55 -15.25 22.41
N CYS A 358 -2.48 -15.96 21.76
CA CYS A 358 -3.51 -16.78 22.40
C CYS A 358 -3.06 -18.23 22.67
N ASP A 359 -1.78 -18.58 22.45
CA ASP A 359 -1.25 -19.94 22.55
C ASP A 359 -1.88 -20.97 21.57
N ASP A 360 -2.42 -20.50 20.44
CA ASP A 360 -3.01 -21.34 19.40
C ASP A 360 -1.94 -21.84 18.39
N ARG A 361 -1.89 -23.17 18.21
CA ARG A 361 -0.99 -23.87 17.26
C ARG A 361 -1.28 -23.53 15.79
N GLY A 362 -2.46 -23.00 15.47
CA GLY A 362 -2.83 -22.49 14.16
C GLY A 362 -1.90 -21.37 13.66
N SER A 363 -1.19 -20.69 14.57
CA SER A 363 -0.13 -19.72 14.23
C SER A 363 0.94 -20.32 13.32
N LEU A 364 1.36 -21.58 13.56
CA LEU A 364 2.35 -22.26 12.72
C LEU A 364 1.83 -22.49 11.29
N LYS A 365 0.56 -22.84 11.15
CA LYS A 365 -0.09 -23.02 9.84
C LYS A 365 -0.12 -21.70 9.06
N GLN A 366 -0.32 -20.56 9.72
CA GLN A 366 -0.30 -19.27 9.04
C GLN A 366 1.12 -18.84 8.65
N LEU A 367 2.13 -19.14 9.48
CA LEU A 367 3.54 -18.90 9.14
C LEU A 367 4.00 -19.68 7.91
N THR A 368 3.61 -20.95 7.77
CA THR A 368 4.05 -21.78 6.62
C THR A 368 3.49 -21.29 5.29
N LEU A 369 2.38 -20.54 5.33
CA LEU A 369 1.78 -19.91 4.14
C LEU A 369 2.54 -18.66 3.69
N LEU A 370 3.45 -18.11 4.51
CA LEU A 370 4.39 -17.05 4.15
C LEU A 370 5.57 -17.62 3.34
N THR A 371 5.32 -18.06 2.11
CA THR A 371 6.26 -18.88 1.31
C THR A 371 7.43 -18.16 0.65
N ARG A 372 7.43 -16.81 0.60
CA ARG A 372 8.50 -16.05 -0.08
C ARG A 372 9.79 -16.00 0.75
N THR A 373 10.90 -15.68 0.08
CA THR A 373 12.19 -15.52 0.75
C THR A 373 12.25 -14.18 1.50
N ASP A 374 13.05 -14.11 2.57
CA ASP A 374 13.29 -12.86 3.30
C ASP A 374 13.73 -11.71 2.40
N ALA A 375 14.58 -11.98 1.39
CA ALA A 375 15.03 -10.97 0.43
C ALA A 375 13.88 -10.42 -0.42
N TRP A 376 12.88 -11.24 -0.72
CA TRP A 376 11.68 -10.80 -1.41
C TRP A 376 10.82 -9.91 -0.51
N TYR A 377 10.59 -10.33 0.74
CA TYR A 377 9.82 -9.55 1.71
C TYR A 377 10.50 -8.21 2.02
N GLU A 378 11.82 -8.17 2.20
CA GLU A 378 12.57 -6.93 2.44
C GLU A 378 12.37 -5.93 1.30
N LYS A 379 12.33 -6.41 0.06
CA LYS A 379 12.16 -5.57 -1.13
C LYS A 379 10.71 -5.13 -1.33
N LYS A 380 9.74 -6.00 -1.02
CA LYS A 380 8.32 -5.79 -1.33
C LYS A 380 7.53 -5.21 -0.17
N MET A 381 7.66 -5.78 1.03
CA MET A 381 6.99 -5.33 2.25
C MET A 381 7.85 -4.37 3.07
N GLY A 382 9.17 -4.46 2.91
CA GLY A 382 10.13 -3.66 3.65
C GLY A 382 10.90 -4.45 4.71
N MET A 383 12.10 -3.96 5.02
CA MET A 383 12.97 -4.39 6.12
C MET A 383 12.25 -4.58 7.48
N LEU A 384 11.53 -3.57 7.98
CA LEU A 384 10.89 -3.65 9.31
C LEU A 384 9.81 -4.74 9.37
N TRP A 385 8.98 -4.83 8.33
CA TRP A 385 7.97 -5.87 8.21
C TRP A 385 8.61 -7.26 8.27
N THR A 386 9.72 -7.44 7.54
CA THR A 386 10.43 -8.73 7.47
C THR A 386 11.11 -9.08 8.79
N ILE A 387 11.67 -8.07 9.48
CA ILE A 387 12.19 -8.22 10.84
C ILE A 387 11.07 -8.72 11.77
N ARG A 388 9.90 -8.08 11.78
CA ARG A 388 8.76 -8.47 12.62
C ARG A 388 8.26 -9.88 12.29
N LYS A 389 8.14 -10.22 11.00
CA LYS A 389 7.80 -11.58 10.55
C LYS A 389 8.79 -12.60 11.12
N ASN A 390 10.08 -12.33 11.06
CA ASN A 390 11.09 -13.27 11.54
C ASN A 390 11.16 -13.34 13.07
N LEU A 391 10.90 -12.23 13.78
CA LEU A 391 10.71 -12.24 15.24
C LEU A 391 9.50 -13.09 15.62
N MET A 392 8.40 -12.99 14.87
CA MET A 392 7.21 -13.82 15.05
C MET A 392 7.50 -15.30 14.82
N GLU A 393 8.28 -15.63 13.78
CA GLU A 393 8.69 -17.02 13.52
C GLU A 393 9.54 -17.60 14.66
N ILE A 394 10.48 -16.83 15.21
CA ILE A 394 11.26 -17.24 16.40
C ILE A 394 10.34 -17.45 17.60
N LEU A 395 9.43 -16.50 17.85
CA LEU A 395 8.48 -16.56 18.96
C LEU A 395 7.60 -17.80 18.89
N VAL A 396 6.97 -18.06 17.75
CA VAL A 396 6.07 -19.22 17.56
C VAL A 396 6.82 -20.53 17.78
N HIS A 397 8.02 -20.68 17.23
CA HIS A 397 8.82 -21.89 17.46
C HIS A 397 9.27 -22.05 18.91
N ALA A 398 9.66 -20.96 19.57
CA ALA A 398 10.03 -20.97 20.98
C ALA A 398 8.85 -21.37 21.88
N GLN A 399 7.66 -20.85 21.58
CA GLN A 399 6.43 -21.13 22.33
C GLN A 399 5.95 -22.57 22.18
N LEU A 400 6.12 -23.16 20.99
CA LEU A 400 5.76 -24.55 20.71
C LEU A 400 6.86 -25.55 21.11
N SER A 401 7.89 -25.11 21.85
CA SER A 401 9.02 -25.93 22.29
C SER A 401 9.84 -26.55 21.15
N ASN A 402 9.81 -25.96 19.95
CA ASN A 402 10.68 -26.33 18.83
C ASN A 402 12.05 -25.65 18.98
N ILE A 403 12.77 -25.98 20.06
CA ILE A 403 13.95 -25.24 20.53
C ILE A 403 15.05 -25.15 19.47
N GLU A 404 15.40 -26.26 18.80
CA GLU A 404 16.44 -26.29 17.78
C GLU A 404 16.12 -25.35 16.61
N LEU A 405 14.86 -25.36 16.17
CA LEU A 405 14.41 -24.52 15.07
C LEU A 405 14.35 -23.05 15.50
N ALA A 406 13.86 -22.75 16.69
CA ALA A 406 13.85 -21.40 17.25
C ALA A 406 15.28 -20.82 17.34
N MET A 407 16.24 -21.62 17.83
CA MET A 407 17.64 -21.24 17.92
C MET A 407 18.27 -21.02 16.54
N SER A 408 17.99 -21.90 15.58
CA SER A 408 18.44 -21.76 14.19
C SER A 408 17.93 -20.47 13.54
N ARG A 409 16.62 -20.16 13.72
CA ARG A 409 16.02 -18.91 13.22
C ARG A 409 16.58 -17.68 13.88
N LEU A 410 16.81 -17.72 15.20
CA LEU A 410 17.43 -16.64 15.95
C LEU A 410 18.86 -16.35 15.48
N ASN A 411 19.66 -17.38 15.22
CA ASN A 411 21.00 -17.22 14.65
C ASN A 411 20.98 -16.68 13.21
N SER A 412 20.05 -17.13 12.38
CA SER A 412 19.84 -16.58 11.04
C SER A 412 19.47 -15.09 11.10
N PHE A 413 18.53 -14.73 11.98
CA PHE A 413 18.11 -13.37 12.20
C PHE A 413 19.30 -12.48 12.57
N ARG A 414 20.11 -12.89 13.55
CA ARG A 414 21.28 -12.10 14.00
C ARG A 414 22.27 -11.86 12.87
N ARG A 415 22.59 -12.90 12.09
CA ARG A 415 23.51 -12.77 10.95
C ARG A 415 23.00 -11.77 9.92
N ARG A 416 21.68 -11.74 9.68
CA ARG A 416 21.06 -10.90 8.66
C ARG A 416 20.81 -9.46 9.10
N TYR A 417 20.27 -9.24 10.30
CA TYR A 417 19.72 -7.95 10.71
C TYR A 417 20.54 -7.19 11.75
N LYS A 418 21.51 -7.82 12.45
CA LYS A 418 22.25 -7.15 13.55
C LYS A 418 22.91 -5.83 13.10
N LYS A 419 23.55 -5.81 11.92
CA LYS A 419 24.20 -4.61 11.38
C LYS A 419 23.19 -3.50 11.09
N TYR A 420 22.02 -3.86 10.58
CA TYR A 420 20.95 -2.90 10.30
C TYR A 420 20.42 -2.29 11.60
N LEU A 421 20.09 -3.14 12.58
CA LEU A 421 19.54 -2.72 13.88
C LEU A 421 20.47 -1.77 14.64
N LEU A 422 21.78 -2.06 14.66
CA LEU A 422 22.77 -1.17 15.28
C LEU A 422 22.91 0.16 14.54
N LYS A 423 22.75 0.17 13.21
CA LYS A 423 22.84 1.39 12.41
C LYS A 423 21.62 2.29 12.61
N THR A 424 20.45 1.69 12.85
CA THR A 424 19.17 2.40 13.02
C THR A 424 18.82 2.67 14.48
N SER A 425 19.72 2.41 15.42
CA SER A 425 19.47 2.58 16.86
C SER A 425 18.24 1.80 17.35
N GLU A 426 18.10 0.56 16.89
CA GLU A 426 17.03 -0.38 17.26
C GLU A 426 17.57 -1.49 18.19
N GLU A 427 18.43 -1.11 19.15
CA GLU A 427 19.09 -2.04 20.08
C GLU A 427 18.09 -2.84 20.94
N ARG A 428 16.89 -2.31 21.17
CA ARG A 428 15.80 -3.01 21.87
C ARG A 428 15.47 -4.37 21.26
N VAL A 429 15.55 -4.51 19.94
CA VAL A 429 15.29 -5.79 19.24
C VAL A 429 16.41 -6.79 19.55
N ILE A 430 17.64 -6.31 19.69
CA ILE A 430 18.80 -7.13 20.05
C ILE A 430 18.67 -7.58 21.52
N LEU A 431 18.23 -6.68 22.40
CA LEU A 431 17.97 -7.00 23.81
C LEU A 431 16.86 -8.04 23.95
N TYR A 432 15.73 -7.86 23.26
CA TYR A 432 14.65 -8.84 23.19
C TYR A 432 15.17 -10.23 22.77
N LEU A 433 15.94 -10.32 21.68
CA LEU A 433 16.49 -11.60 21.21
C LEU A 433 17.48 -12.24 22.18
N ARG A 434 18.17 -11.44 23.00
CA ARG A 434 19.03 -11.96 24.07
C ARG A 434 18.19 -12.60 25.17
N LEU A 435 17.08 -11.98 25.55
CA LEU A 435 16.14 -12.50 26.55
C LEU A 435 15.46 -13.79 26.07
N VAL A 436 15.09 -13.86 24.79
CA VAL A 436 14.58 -15.08 24.15
C VAL A 436 15.63 -16.19 24.14
N GLU A 437 16.87 -15.88 23.78
CA GLU A 437 17.95 -16.88 23.78
C GLU A 437 18.23 -17.44 25.19
N LYS A 438 18.28 -16.58 26.21
CA LYS A 438 18.43 -16.99 27.61
C LYS A 438 17.34 -18.00 27.99
N TYR A 439 16.09 -17.70 27.63
CA TYR A 439 14.95 -18.59 27.87
C TYR A 439 15.08 -19.92 27.11
N LEU A 440 15.48 -19.90 25.84
CA LEU A 440 15.66 -21.11 25.03
C LEU A 440 16.76 -22.04 25.58
N ILE A 441 17.82 -21.47 26.18
CA ILE A 441 18.93 -22.23 26.78
C ILE A 441 18.53 -22.80 28.15
N LYS A 442 17.89 -21.98 28.99
CA LYS A 442 17.48 -22.36 30.34
C LYS A 442 16.06 -21.81 30.61
N PRO A 443 14.99 -22.59 30.38
CA PRO A 443 13.62 -22.11 30.53
C PRO A 443 13.31 -21.52 31.92
N ASP A 444 13.90 -22.08 32.98
CA ASP A 444 13.68 -21.63 34.37
C ASP A 444 14.24 -20.22 34.66
N VAL A 445 15.08 -19.66 33.77
CA VAL A 445 15.63 -18.29 33.93
C VAL A 445 14.53 -17.23 34.04
N VAL A 446 13.33 -17.50 33.52
CA VAL A 446 12.19 -16.57 33.57
C VAL A 446 11.72 -16.28 34.99
N PHE A 447 12.05 -17.14 35.95
CA PHE A 447 11.72 -16.94 37.36
C PHE A 447 12.77 -16.11 38.11
N ASP A 448 13.98 -15.96 37.55
CA ASP A 448 15.07 -15.20 38.15
C ASP A 448 14.72 -13.71 38.22
N HIS A 449 14.98 -13.08 39.37
CA HIS A 449 14.68 -11.66 39.59
C HIS A 449 15.39 -10.75 38.57
N ALA A 450 16.66 -11.02 38.27
CA ALA A 450 17.44 -10.25 37.30
C ALA A 450 16.85 -10.33 35.88
N TYR A 451 16.34 -11.49 35.48
CA TYR A 451 15.69 -11.66 34.17
C TYR A 451 14.41 -10.82 34.09
N LYS A 452 13.56 -10.91 35.12
CA LYS A 452 12.32 -10.13 35.18
C LYS A 452 12.58 -8.63 35.13
N GLN A 453 13.57 -8.13 35.87
CA GLN A 453 13.96 -6.71 35.82
C GLN A 453 14.44 -6.30 34.42
N GLU A 454 15.25 -7.13 33.75
CA GLU A 454 15.71 -6.83 32.38
C GLU A 454 14.53 -6.79 31.40
N VAL A 455 13.54 -7.67 31.54
CA VAL A 455 12.32 -7.65 30.72
C VAL A 455 11.44 -6.43 31.02
N LEU A 456 11.22 -6.11 32.30
CA LEU A 456 10.40 -4.95 32.72
C LEU A 456 11.04 -3.63 32.28
N SER A 457 12.37 -3.54 32.25
CA SER A 457 13.07 -2.35 31.73
C SER A 457 12.77 -2.03 30.27
N LEU A 458 12.27 -3.00 29.49
CA LEU A 458 11.77 -2.76 28.14
C LEU A 458 10.45 -1.98 28.15
N LEU A 459 9.62 -2.09 29.18
CA LEU A 459 8.36 -1.35 29.29
C LEU A 459 8.60 0.13 29.65
N ASP A 460 9.63 0.41 30.44
CA ASP A 460 9.95 1.78 30.91
C ASP A 460 10.43 2.71 29.78
N GLN A 461 10.78 2.15 28.63
CA GLN A 461 11.26 2.92 27.49
C GLN A 461 10.08 3.51 26.70
N SER A 462 10.02 4.85 26.60
CA SER A 462 8.98 5.57 25.85
C SER A 462 8.84 5.17 24.37
N GLU A 463 9.87 4.55 23.79
CA GLU A 463 9.86 4.05 22.41
C GLU A 463 9.10 2.71 22.28
N ASN A 464 8.87 2.00 23.38
CA ASN A 464 8.27 0.67 23.42
C ASN A 464 6.77 0.67 23.71
N THR A 465 6.13 1.84 23.68
CA THR A 465 4.70 2.00 23.95
C THR A 465 3.79 1.53 22.79
N ASP A 466 4.38 1.17 21.65
CA ASP A 466 3.66 0.70 20.48
C ASP A 466 3.06 -0.70 20.69
N ILE A 467 1.81 -0.90 20.26
CA ILE A 467 1.06 -2.15 20.46
C ILE A 467 1.79 -3.41 19.97
N PHE A 468 2.58 -3.35 18.89
CA PHE A 468 3.32 -4.53 18.43
C PHE A 468 4.56 -4.81 19.26
N THR A 469 5.23 -3.76 19.74
CA THR A 469 6.38 -3.92 20.65
C THR A 469 5.92 -4.51 21.97
N LEU A 470 4.81 -3.99 22.52
CA LEU A 470 4.18 -4.52 23.73
C LEU A 470 3.80 -6.00 23.57
N SER A 471 3.33 -6.44 22.40
CA SER A 471 3.05 -7.87 22.15
C SER A 471 4.27 -8.78 22.34
N PHE A 472 5.45 -8.35 21.89
CA PHE A 472 6.68 -9.13 22.08
C PHE A 472 7.12 -9.13 23.55
N VAL A 473 7.02 -8.00 24.24
CA VAL A 473 7.38 -7.91 25.67
C VAL A 473 6.41 -8.73 26.53
N ALA A 474 5.11 -8.65 26.24
CA ALA A 474 4.06 -9.44 26.90
C ALA A 474 4.30 -10.94 26.77
N TRP A 475 4.85 -11.41 25.64
CA TRP A 475 5.20 -12.81 25.47
C TRP A 475 6.27 -13.29 26.44
N LEU A 476 7.28 -12.47 26.73
CA LEU A 476 8.31 -12.78 27.73
C LEU A 476 7.70 -12.84 29.14
N ILE A 477 6.86 -11.85 29.47
CA ILE A 477 6.18 -11.76 30.78
C ILE A 477 5.25 -12.95 31.02
N ALA A 478 4.51 -13.36 30.00
CA ALA A 478 3.64 -14.52 30.03
C ALA A 478 4.35 -15.81 30.47
N ARG A 479 5.65 -15.95 30.20
CA ARG A 479 6.42 -17.15 30.57
C ARG A 479 6.50 -17.36 32.08
N TRP A 480 6.63 -16.29 32.88
CA TRP A 480 6.65 -16.43 34.34
C TRP A 480 5.29 -16.22 34.99
N GLU A 481 4.38 -15.47 34.36
CA GLU A 481 3.00 -15.32 34.86
C GLU A 481 2.13 -16.55 34.66
N LYS A 482 2.56 -17.50 33.82
CA LYS A 482 1.78 -18.70 33.47
C LYS A 482 0.39 -18.36 32.92
N LYS A 483 0.32 -17.28 32.12
CA LYS A 483 -0.86 -16.84 31.36
C LYS A 483 -0.50 -16.76 29.88
N THR A 484 -1.50 -16.61 29.02
CA THR A 484 -1.26 -16.30 27.61
C THR A 484 -0.71 -14.88 27.46
N ALA A 485 0.10 -14.63 26.43
CA ALA A 485 0.61 -13.29 26.15
C ALA A 485 -0.52 -12.29 25.90
N TYR A 486 -1.62 -12.74 25.29
CA TYR A 486 -2.84 -11.96 25.14
C TYR A 486 -3.37 -11.41 26.48
N LYS A 487 -3.45 -12.23 27.53
CA LYS A 487 -3.93 -11.77 28.84
C LYS A 487 -3.04 -10.69 29.45
N VAL A 488 -1.73 -10.78 29.24
CA VAL A 488 -0.75 -9.76 29.68
C VAL A 488 -0.88 -8.46 28.86
N ILE A 489 -1.19 -8.56 27.57
CA ILE A 489 -1.44 -7.36 26.74
C ILE A 489 -2.67 -6.61 27.24
N ILE A 490 -3.75 -7.32 27.57
CA ILE A 490 -5.00 -6.69 28.04
C ILE A 490 -4.77 -5.93 29.35
N THR A 491 -3.91 -6.41 30.25
CA THR A 491 -3.57 -5.65 31.46
C THR A 491 -2.86 -4.33 31.12
N PHE A 492 -1.94 -4.33 30.16
CA PHE A 492 -1.31 -3.07 29.72
C PHE A 492 -2.32 -2.06 29.15
N MET A 493 -3.28 -2.55 28.36
CA MET A 493 -4.31 -1.68 27.77
C MET A 493 -5.30 -1.13 28.80
N GLN A 494 -5.45 -1.79 29.95
CA GLN A 494 -6.31 -1.33 31.05
C GLN A 494 -5.59 -0.31 31.94
N ASP A 495 -4.30 -0.52 32.20
CA ASP A 495 -3.49 0.37 33.04
C ASP A 495 -3.25 1.73 32.36
N ASP A 496 -3.12 1.77 31.03
CA ASP A 496 -3.02 3.02 30.26
C ASP A 496 -4.27 3.91 30.33
N ASN A 497 -5.46 3.36 30.61
CA ASN A 497 -6.71 4.13 30.69
C ASN A 497 -6.86 4.90 32.02
N TYR A 498 -5.91 4.77 32.95
CA TYR A 498 -5.91 5.52 34.22
C TYR A 498 -5.04 6.79 34.19
N GLU A 499 -4.37 7.10 33.07
CA GLU A 499 -3.56 8.32 32.88
C GLU A 499 -4.13 9.34 31.86
N GLU A 500 -5.43 9.30 31.55
CA GLU A 500 -6.12 10.41 30.84
C GLU A 500 -6.84 11.39 31.78
#